data_AF-A0A139QS33-F1
#
_entry.id   AF-A0A139QS33-F1
#
_cell.length_a   1.000
_cell.length_b   1.000
_cell.length_c   1.000
_cell.angle_alpha   90.00
_cell.angle_beta   90.00
_cell.angle_gamma   90.00
#
_symmetry.space_group_name_H-M   'P 1'
#
loop_
_entity.id
_entity.type
_entity.pdbx_description
1 polymer ?
#
loop_
_entity_poly.entity_id
_entity_poly.type
_entity_poly.pdbx_seq_one_letter_code
_entity_poly.pdbx_strand_id
1 'polypeptide(L)' 'MLAFFDKMLHMKTLYDVQQLLKRFGIYVYIGKRLYDIEVMKLELEKLYENGLIDKTDYLTAELILRREHRLEMEKENND' A
#
# COMPACT_ATOMS: atom_id res chain seq x y z
N MET A 1 -19.27 -10.65 7.72
CA MET A 1 -19.47 -9.21 7.42
C MET A 1 -18.78 -8.32 8.47
N LEU A 2 -18.92 -8.58 9.78
CA LEU A 2 -18.22 -7.84 10.84
C LEU A 2 -16.69 -8.07 10.91
N ALA A 3 -16.20 -9.27 10.58
CA ALA A 3 -14.76 -9.59 10.63
C ALA A 3 -13.89 -8.85 9.57
N PHE A 4 -14.51 -8.30 8.53
CA PHE A 4 -13.79 -7.56 7.47
C PHE A 4 -13.50 -6.11 7.87
N PHE A 5 -14.40 -5.50 8.66
CA PHE A 5 -14.26 -4.13 9.14
C PHE A 5 -13.19 -4.03 10.24
N ASP A 6 -13.09 -5.07 11.09
CA ASP A 6 -12.12 -5.14 12.19
C ASP A 6 -10.66 -5.24 11.68
N LYS A 7 -10.46 -5.76 10.46
CA LYS A 7 -9.15 -5.84 9.80
C LYS A 7 -8.59 -4.48 9.38
N MET A 8 -9.45 -3.48 9.17
CA MET A 8 -9.03 -2.10 8.84
C MET A 8 -8.41 -1.35 10.03
N LEU A 9 -8.74 -1.73 11.27
CA LEU A 9 -8.16 -1.10 12.46
C LEU A 9 -6.66 -1.40 12.63
N HIS A 10 -6.09 -2.31 11.85
CA HIS A 10 -4.69 -2.74 11.95
C HIS A 10 -4.06 -3.04 10.59
N MET A 11 -3.97 -2.02 9.71
CA MET A 11 -3.13 -2.10 8.50
C MET A 11 -1.67 -2.38 8.92
N LYS A 12 -1.13 -3.54 8.52
CA LYS A 12 0.20 -4.01 8.99
C LYS A 12 1.09 -4.53 7.86
N THR A 13 0.50 -4.89 6.72
CA THR A 13 1.18 -5.61 5.65
C THR A 13 0.96 -4.93 4.29
N LEU A 14 1.80 -5.26 3.30
CA LEU A 14 1.59 -4.80 1.92
C LEU A 14 0.20 -5.20 1.40
N TYR A 15 -0.29 -6.38 1.81
CA TYR A 15 -1.61 -6.85 1.42
C TYR A 15 -2.73 -5.94 1.95
N ASP A 16 -2.60 -5.40 3.16
CA ASP A 16 -3.59 -4.48 3.72
C ASP A 16 -3.60 -3.16 2.93
N VAL A 17 -2.42 -2.66 2.51
CA VAL A 17 -2.32 -1.49 1.62
C VAL A 17 -2.98 -1.78 0.26
N GLN A 18 -2.78 -2.98 -0.29
CA GLN A 18 -3.49 -3.39 -1.51
C GLN A 18 -5.01 -3.43 -1.32
N GLN A 19 -5.50 -3.90 -0.16
CA GLN A 19 -6.94 -3.87 0.13
C GLN A 19 -7.47 -2.43 0.27
N LEU A 20 -6.69 -1.52 0.87
CA LEU A 20 -7.03 -0.10 0.92
C LEU A 20 -7.22 0.46 -0.50
N LEU A 21 -6.25 0.28 -1.39
CA LEU A 21 -6.31 0.77 -2.77
C LEU A 21 -7.46 0.14 -3.57
N LYS A 22 -7.75 -1.15 -3.37
CA LYS A 22 -8.89 -1.83 -4.01
C LYS A 22 -10.25 -1.24 -3.67
N ARG A 23 -10.41 -0.61 -2.50
CA ARG A 23 -11.66 0.10 -2.13
C ARG A 23 -11.95 1.28 -3.06
N PHE A 24 -10.93 1.80 -3.73
CA PHE A 24 -11.02 2.88 -4.70
C PHE A 24 -10.95 2.38 -6.15
N GLY A 25 -11.05 1.06 -6.37
CA GLY A 25 -10.96 0.47 -7.70
C GLY A 25 -9.55 0.43 -8.29
N ILE A 26 -8.52 0.63 -7.46
CA ILE A 26 -7.12 0.65 -7.90
C ILE A 26 -6.54 -0.76 -7.76
N TYR A 27 -6.16 -1.34 -8.89
CA TYR A 27 -5.53 -2.66 -8.99
C TYR A 27 -4.14 -2.51 -9.62
N VAL A 28 -3.11 -2.78 -8.84
CA VAL A 28 -1.71 -2.70 -9.28
C VAL A 28 -1.18 -4.11 -9.53
N TYR A 29 -0.78 -4.39 -10.77
CA TYR A 29 -0.15 -5.66 -11.18
C TYR A 29 0.65 -5.49 -12.49
N ILE A 30 1.90 -5.06 -12.36
CA ILE A 30 2.88 -4.87 -13.45
C ILE A 30 3.72 -6.14 -13.64
N GLY A 31 3.83 -6.96 -12.60
CA GLY A 31 4.55 -8.24 -12.62
C GLY A 31 5.95 -8.19 -11.98
N LYS A 32 6.43 -7.00 -11.60
CA LYS A 32 7.61 -6.82 -10.76
C LYS A 32 7.22 -6.17 -9.45
N ARG A 33 7.48 -6.86 -8.33
CA ARG A 33 7.03 -6.43 -6.99
C ARG A 33 7.55 -5.05 -6.61
N LEU A 34 8.81 -4.73 -6.93
CA LEU A 34 9.37 -3.40 -6.67
C LEU A 34 8.57 -2.31 -7.40
N TYR A 35 8.26 -2.51 -8.67
CA TYR A 35 7.49 -1.55 -9.47
C TYR A 35 6.02 -1.47 -9.04
N ASP A 36 5.43 -2.59 -8.62
CA ASP A 36 4.10 -2.59 -8.03
C ASP A 36 4.07 -1.71 -6.76
N ILE A 37 5.09 -1.79 -5.91
CA ILE A 37 5.20 -0.96 -4.70
C ILE A 37 5.34 0.53 -5.07
N GLU A 38 6.13 0.87 -6.08
CA GLU A 38 6.27 2.25 -6.55
C GLU A 38 4.94 2.82 -7.07
N VAL A 39 4.20 2.05 -7.87
CA VAL A 39 2.88 2.49 -8.34
C VAL A 39 1.88 2.58 -7.19
N MET A 40 1.92 1.67 -6.21
CA MET A 40 1.08 1.78 -5.02
C MET A 40 1.36 3.07 -4.23
N LYS A 41 2.61 3.52 -4.13
CA LYS A 41 2.96 4.81 -3.48
C LYS A 41 2.35 6.00 -4.23
N LEU A 42 2.49 6.03 -5.56
CA LEU A 42 1.94 7.10 -6.39
C LEU A 42 0.42 7.20 -6.26
N GLU A 43 -0.28 6.07 -6.28
CA GLU A 43 -1.74 6.05 -6.14
C GLU A 43 -2.18 6.41 -4.72
N LEU A 44 -1.43 5.98 -3.69
CA LEU A 44 -1.70 6.36 -2.30
C LEU A 44 -1.57 7.88 -2.09
N GLU A 45 -0.55 8.51 -2.66
CA GLU A 45 -0.34 9.97 -2.62
C GLU A 45 -1.51 10.71 -3.28
N LYS A 46 -1.93 10.30 -4.48
CA LYS A 46 -3.09 10.87 -5.16
C LYS A 46 -4.37 10.77 -4.32
N LEU A 47 -4.61 9.63 -3.67
CA LEU A 47 -5.79 9.49 -2.80
C LEU A 47 -5.76 10.47 -1.64
N TYR A 48 -4.59 10.69 -1.03
CA TYR A 48 -4.44 11.64 0.08
C TYR A 48 -4.56 13.10 -0.39
N GLU A 49 -3.92 13.48 -1.49
CA GLU A 49 -4.00 14.83 -2.07
C GLU A 49 -5.43 15.22 -2.46
N ASN A 50 -6.22 14.25 -2.94
CA ASN A 50 -7.63 14.46 -3.27
C ASN A 50 -8.58 14.33 -2.06
N GLY A 51 -8.05 14.12 -0.84
CA GLY A 51 -8.85 14.01 0.38
C GLY A 51 -9.70 12.74 0.48
N LEU A 52 -9.36 11.69 -0.27
CA LEU A 52 -10.12 10.43 -0.32
C LEU A 52 -9.76 9.47 0.83
N ILE A 53 -8.61 9.67 1.48
CA ILE A 53 -8.18 8.95 2.69
C ILE A 53 -7.73 9.95 3.75
N ASP A 54 -7.86 9.59 5.02
CA ASP A 54 -7.37 10.44 6.11
C ASP A 54 -5.84 10.33 6.28
N LYS A 55 -5.30 11.26 7.08
CA LYS A 55 -3.85 11.35 7.33
C LYS A 55 -3.30 10.12 8.06
N THR A 56 -4.07 9.49 8.94
CA THR A 56 -3.63 8.32 9.71
C THR A 56 -3.49 7.10 8.81
N ASP A 57 -4.48 6.85 7.95
CA ASP A 57 -4.45 5.81 6.94
C ASP A 57 -3.28 6.02 5.97
N TYR A 58 -3.09 7.25 5.49
CA TYR A 58 -1.99 7.62 4.60
C TYR A 58 -0.62 7.31 5.24
N LEU A 59 -0.34 7.83 6.43
CA LEU A 59 0.96 7.64 7.09
C LEU A 59 1.24 6.17 7.40
N THR A 60 0.21 5.41 7.79
CA THR A 60 0.36 3.98 8.08
C THR A 60 0.68 3.19 6.82
N ALA A 61 -0.05 3.43 5.72
CA ALA A 61 0.20 2.80 4.43
C ALA A 61 1.59 3.18 3.87
N GLU A 62 1.98 4.45 3.99
CA GLU A 62 3.27 4.95 3.53
C GLU A 62 4.43 4.27 4.26
N LEU A 63 4.36 4.12 5.58
CA LEU A 63 5.37 3.40 6.37
C LEU A 63 5.54 1.94 5.92
N ILE A 64 4.43 1.26 5.66
CA ILE A 64 4.43 -0.12 5.15
C ILE A 64 5.08 -0.18 3.78
N LEU A 65 4.68 0.67 2.84
CA LEU A 65 5.23 0.72 1.49
C LEU A 65 6.73 1.05 1.49
N ARG A 66 7.18 1.97 2.35
CA ARG A 66 8.61 2.30 2.51
C ARG A 66 9.43 1.11 3.01
N ARG A 67 8.92 0.38 4.01
CA ARG A 67 9.56 -0.82 4.54
C ARG A 67 9.66 -1.90 3.45
N GLU A 68 8.56 -2.20 2.79
CA GLU A 68 8.50 -3.26 1.77
C GLU A 68 9.37 -2.93 0.56
N HIS A 69 9.37 -1.67 0.12
CA HIS A 69 10.27 -1.21 -0.93
C HIS A 69 11.74 -1.45 -0.59
N ARG A 70 12.17 -1.09 0.63
CA ARG A 70 13.54 -1.34 1.08
C ARG A 70 13.90 -2.82 1.05
N LEU A 71 13.02 -3.67 1.59
CA LEU A 71 13.23 -5.12 1.61
C LEU A 71 13.30 -5.71 0.20
N GLU A 72 12.52 -5.19 -0.74
CA GLU A 72 12.52 -5.68 -2.12
C GLU A 72 13.77 -5.22 -2.89
N MET A 73 14.21 -3.97 -2.71
CA MET A 73 15.49 -3.50 -3.25
C MET A 73 16.68 -4.30 -2.71
N GLU A 74 16.67 -4.62 -1.40
CA GLU A 74 17.72 -5.45 -0.80
C GLU A 74 17.76 -6.85 -1.42
N LYS A 75 16.63 -7.42 -1.83
CA LYS A 75 16.62 -8.70 -2.56
C LYS A 75 17.17 -8.54 -3.98
N GLU A 76 16.70 -7.55 -4.74
CA GLU A 76 17.14 -7.34 -6.14
C GLU A 76 18.65 -7.07 -6.24
N ASN A 77 19.27 -6.46 -5.22
CA ASN A 77 20.71 -6.21 -5.19
C ASN A 77 21.56 -7.42 -4.78
N ASN A 78 20.93 -8.46 -4.22
CA ASN A 78 21.61 -9.69 -3.77
C ASN A 78 21.47 -10.86 -4.77
N ASP A 79 20.71 -10.66 -5.86
CA ASP A 79 20.57 -11.58 -7.00
C ASP A 79 21.49 -11.17 -8.16
#